data_AF-A0A0C4Y037-F1
#
_entry.id   AF-A0A0C4Y037-F1
#
_cell.length_a   1.000
_cell.length_b   1.000
_cell.length_c   1.000
_cell.angle_alpha   90.00
_cell.angle_beta   90.00
_cell.angle_gamma   90.00
#
_symmetry.space_group_name_H-M   'P 1'
#
loop_
_entity.id
_entity.type
_entity.pdbx_description
1 polymer ?
#
loop_
_entity_poly.entity_id
_entity_poly.type
_entity_poly.pdbx_seq_one_letter_code
_entity_poly.pdbx_strand_id
1 'polypeptide(L)' 'MVKGSALFQQPVLVTADGEAWVLEKFPVGEAEALRDRKVAVTGTVLRANQPGTWAPAIHVERIEAVPDDAPAR' A
#
# COMPACT_ATOMS: atom_id res chain seq x y z
N MET A 1 -8.75 30.84 -0.10
CA MET A 1 -9.82 29.86 -0.41
C MET A 1 -9.15 28.57 -0.87
N VAL A 2 -8.86 27.65 0.07
CA VAL A 2 -8.27 26.36 -0.28
C VAL A 2 -9.40 25.48 -0.80
N LYS A 3 -9.46 25.29 -2.13
CA LYS A 3 -10.33 24.32 -2.78
C LYS A 3 -9.81 22.92 -2.44
N GLY A 4 -10.27 22.38 -1.31
CA GLY A 4 -10.09 20.97 -0.98
C GLY A 4 -11.08 20.12 -1.80
N SER A 5 -10.54 19.12 -2.50
CA SER A 5 -11.18 17.87 -2.98
C SER A 5 -10.55 17.37 -4.30
N ALA A 6 -9.24 17.51 -4.48
CA ALA A 6 -8.56 16.46 -5.23
C ALA A 6 -8.57 15.25 -4.30
N LEU A 7 -9.33 14.22 -4.65
CA LEU A 7 -9.20 12.89 -4.05
C LEU A 7 -7.71 12.55 -4.10
N PHE A 8 -7.02 12.63 -2.96
CA PHE A 8 -5.65 12.17 -2.87
C PHE A 8 -5.70 10.66 -3.12
N GLN A 9 -5.42 10.25 -4.36
CA GLN A 9 -5.31 8.84 -4.67
C GLN A 9 -4.12 8.32 -3.86
N GLN A 10 -4.40 7.50 -2.86
CA GLN A 10 -3.39 6.82 -2.08
C GLN A 10 -3.27 5.40 -2.60
N PRO A 11 -2.06 4.93 -2.94
CA PRO A 11 -1.88 3.53 -3.30
C PRO A 11 -2.24 2.63 -2.12
N VAL A 12 -3.01 1.59 -2.42
CA VAL A 12 -3.42 0.57 -1.45
C VAL A 12 -2.88 -0.77 -1.93
N LEU A 13 -2.18 -1.48 -1.06
CA LEU A 13 -1.83 -2.88 -1.24
C LEU A 13 -2.97 -3.74 -0.72
N VAL A 14 -3.45 -4.66 -1.55
CA VAL A 14 -4.40 -5.71 -1.13
C VAL A 14 -3.60 -7.00 -0.97
N THR A 15 -3.60 -7.55 0.24
CA THR A 15 -2.90 -8.79 0.59
C THR A 15 -3.69 -10.02 0.13
N ALA A 16 -3.07 -11.20 0.20
CA ALA A 16 -3.69 -12.46 -0.24
C ALA A 16 -4.93 -12.86 0.59
N ASP A 17 -5.00 -12.44 1.85
CA ASP A 17 -6.14 -12.62 2.74
C ASP A 17 -7.20 -11.51 2.63
N GLY A 18 -7.03 -10.57 1.69
CA GLY A 18 -7.99 -9.51 1.39
C GLY A 18 -7.88 -8.28 2.29
N GLU A 19 -6.82 -8.18 3.08
CA GLU A 19 -6.54 -7.01 3.90
C GLU A 19 -6.03 -5.84 3.04
N ALA A 20 -6.46 -4.62 3.37
CA ALA A 20 -6.09 -3.42 2.65
C ALA A 20 -5.11 -2.58 3.48
N TRP A 21 -3.91 -2.35 2.92
CA TRP A 21 -2.82 -1.61 3.54
C TRP A 21 -2.52 -0.35 2.74
N VAL A 22 -2.53 0.81 3.38
CA VAL A 22 -2.14 2.07 2.71
C VAL A 22 -0.61 2.10 2.56
N LEU A 23 -0.12 2.36 1.35
CA LEU A 23 1.31 2.58 1.10
C LEU A 23 1.64 4.06 1.32
N GLU A 24 1.99 4.40 2.55
CA GLU A 24 2.19 5.78 2.99
C GLU A 24 3.36 6.43 2.25
N LYS A 25 3.09 7.58 1.61
CA LYS A 25 4.03 8.35 0.77
C LYS A 25 4.59 7.61 -0.45
N PHE A 26 4.02 6.46 -0.82
CA PHE A 26 4.42 5.79 -2.05
C PHE A 26 3.84 6.54 -3.27
N PRO A 27 4.63 6.83 -4.33
CA PRO A 27 4.14 7.57 -5.48
C PRO A 27 3.06 6.81 -6.26
N VAL A 28 1.98 7.50 -6.62
CA VAL A 28 0.85 6.92 -7.38
C VAL A 28 1.30 6.34 -8.72
N GLY A 29 2.15 7.06 -9.47
CA GLY A 29 2.64 6.59 -10.77
C GLY A 29 3.48 5.31 -10.69
N GLU A 30 4.24 5.12 -9.61
CA GLU A 30 4.98 3.88 -9.39
C GLU A 30 4.04 2.73 -9.01
N ALA A 31 2.99 3.01 -8.23
CA ALA A 31 1.96 2.03 -7.93
C ALA A 31 1.16 1.61 -9.17
N GLU A 32 0.84 2.56 -10.06
CA GLU A 32 0.16 2.27 -11.32
C GLU A 32 1.00 1.38 -12.23
N ALA A 33 2.33 1.55 -12.26
CA ALA A 33 3.23 0.67 -13.01
C ALA A 33 3.30 -0.76 -12.46
N LEU A 34 2.82 -0.96 -11.22
CA LEU A 34 2.71 -2.26 -10.55
C LEU A 34 1.28 -2.80 -10.54
N ARG A 35 0.32 -2.08 -11.16
CA ARG A 35 -1.07 -2.54 -11.29
C ARG A 35 -1.06 -3.94 -11.92
N ASP A 36 -1.80 -4.86 -11.30
CA ASP A 36 -1.93 -6.26 -11.69
C ASP A 36 -0.69 -7.15 -11.48
N ARG A 37 0.33 -6.68 -10.74
CA ARG A 37 1.50 -7.49 -10.37
C ARG A 37 1.46 -7.91 -8.91
N LYS A 38 1.85 -9.15 -8.62
CA LYS A 38 2.21 -9.52 -7.25
C LYS A 38 3.51 -8.82 -6.86
N VAL A 39 3.53 -8.24 -5.66
CA VAL A 39 4.69 -7.53 -5.14
C VAL A 39 4.94 -7.91 -3.68
N ALA A 40 6.21 -7.93 -3.29
CA ALA A 40 6.64 -7.96 -1.91
C ALA A 40 6.96 -6.52 -1.49
N VAL A 41 6.39 -6.09 -0.36
CA VAL A 41 6.61 -4.76 0.20
C VAL A 41 7.33 -4.93 1.53
N THR A 42 8.49 -4.29 1.66
CA THR A 42 9.24 -4.18 2.91
C THR A 42 9.15 -2.76 3.41
N GLY A 43 8.88 -2.61 4.71
CA GLY A 43 8.78 -1.30 5.32
C GLY A 43 8.34 -1.35 6.78
N THR A 44 8.06 -0.19 7.32
CA THR A 44 7.65 -0.02 8.71
C THR A 44 6.13 0.15 8.81
N VAL A 45 5.48 -0.72 9.61
CA VAL A 45 4.05 -0.60 9.92
C VAL A 45 3.80 0.66 10.75
N LEU A 46 2.89 1.50 10.28
CA LEU A 46 2.42 2.69 10.98
C LEU A 46 1.21 2.31 11.82
N ARG A 47 1.14 2.83 13.05
CA ARG A 47 0.05 2.53 14.00
C ARG A 47 -1.28 3.05 13.46
N ALA A 48 -2.37 2.36 13.82
CA ALA A 48 -3.73 2.81 13.54
C ALA A 48 -3.96 4.25 14.00
N ASN A 49 -4.67 5.02 13.17
CA ASN A 49 -4.95 6.43 13.41
C ASN A 49 -5.95 6.67 14.57
N GLN A 50 -6.66 5.64 15.03
CA GLN A 50 -7.66 5.70 16.11
C GLN A 50 -7.63 4.42 16.97
N PRO A 51 -7.88 4.52 18.29
CA PRO A 51 -8.09 3.34 19.13
C PRO A 51 -9.22 2.45 18.60
N GLY A 52 -9.00 1.13 18.60
CA GLY A 52 -10.02 0.15 18.18
C GLY A 52 -10.29 0.12 16.67
N THR A 53 -9.57 0.89 15.86
CA THR A 53 -9.66 0.82 14.40
C THR A 53 -8.47 0.06 13.86
N TRP A 54 -8.73 -0.89 12.97
CA TRP A 54 -7.68 -1.55 12.20
C TRP A 54 -7.66 -0.92 10.80
N ALA A 55 -6.67 -0.05 10.58
CA ALA A 55 -6.43 0.63 9.31
C ALA A 55 -4.91 0.67 9.10
N PRO A 56 -4.32 -0.46 8.68
CA PRO A 56 -2.88 -0.59 8.61
C PRO A 56 -2.33 0.27 7.47
N ALA A 57 -1.22 0.93 7.74
CA ALA A 57 -0.44 1.65 6.74
C ALA A 57 1.03 1.23 6.87
N ILE A 58 1.75 1.22 5.77
CA ILE A 58 3.18 0.91 5.75
C ILE A 58 3.93 2.07 5.14
N HIS A 59 4.97 2.54 5.83
CA HIS A 59 5.97 3.38 5.20
C HIS A 59 6.88 2.50 4.36
N VAL A 60 6.78 2.62 3.04
CA VAL A 60 7.49 1.75 2.09
C VAL A 60 8.98 2.08 2.06
N GLU A 61 9.81 1.09 2.33
CA GLU A 61 11.26 1.16 2.16
C GLU A 61 11.70 0.49 0.85
N ARG A 62 11.01 -0.59 0.46
CA ARG A 62 11.27 -1.31 -0.79
C ARG A 62 10.02 -2.02 -1.32
N ILE A 63 9.89 -2.04 -2.65
CA ILE A 63 8.94 -2.91 -3.35
C ILE A 63 9.69 -3.71 -4.42
N GLU A 64 9.42 -5.02 -4.46
CA GLU A 64 9.97 -5.93 -5.44
C GLU A 64 8.81 -6.70 -6.10
N ALA A 65 8.84 -6.82 -7.42
CA ALA A 65 7.87 -7.66 -8.12
C ALA A 65 8.17 -9.13 -7.85
N VAL A 66 7.12 -9.90 -7.57
CA VAL A 66 7.21 -11.32 -7.27
C VAL A 66 6.66 -12.09 -8.48
N PRO A 67 7.34 -13.13 -8.97
CA PRO A 67 6.80 -14.01 -10.00
C PRO A 67 5.47 -14.64 -9.54
N ASP A 68 4.50 -14.79 -10.44
CA ASP A 68 3.17 -15.31 -10.07
C ASP A 68 3.21 -16.72 -9.47
N ASP A 69 4.25 -17.50 -9.81
CA ASP A 69 4.49 -18.88 -9.36
C ASP A 69 5.33 -18.99 -8.07
N ALA A 70 5.79 -17.88 -7.50
CA ALA A 70 6.55 -17.94 -6.26
C ALA A 70 5.61 -18.20 -5.07
N PRO A 71 5.90 -19.17 -4.19
CA PRO A 71 5.09 -19.42 -3.01
C PRO A 71 5.10 -18.18 -2.11
N ALA A 72 3.93 -17.81 -1.58
CA ALA A 72 3.84 -16.83 -0.50
C ALA A 72 4.67 -17.35 0.68
N ARG A 73 5.73 -16.63 1.04
CA ARG A 73 6.63 -16.99 2.15
C ARG A 73 6.02 -16.62 3.49
#